data_AF-A0A5N5X325-F1
#
_entry.id   AF-A0A5N5X325-F1
#
_cell.length_a   1.000
_cell.length_b   1.000
_cell.length_c   1.000
_cell.angle_alpha   90.00
_cell.angle_beta   90.00
_cell.angle_gamma   90.00
#
_symmetry.space_group_name_H-M   'P 1'
#
loop_
_entity.id
_entity.type
_entity.pdbx_description
1 polymer ?
#
loop_
_entity_poly.entity_id
_entity_poly.type
_entity_poly.pdbx_seq_one_letter_code
_entity_poly.pdbx_strand_id
1 'polypeptide(L)'
;MGQGNNTITWVRSRNEDTDNDLKVQDSLQVVESHVLQERNIGVFGAISLVVNKIIGAGIFSTPATIYKLSGSVGMALFLWVIAGMISTCGALVMLEFGSGIPRSGGIKVYLERSFSPKLLQTCIYLFYCVFLQVSASNAITSSSYLLLAGGVESTTWKLRGVAIAAAAFAVGIHMVSPRIGRGLQDLLSAVKLFTLLFIVCTSFAALAGHLRVPDPGNFDISTSFEGTSNNGYNIGTALLDAIFSFQGYDNVNAVLSEVKNPKKTLRIALPSAMGIITVLYLLANVAYFAAVPKEEFTNSNITIAASLFRNVFGDSAATKALPALVAISAVGHLLGIAYTVPRVLQELAKDGITPFPNLMMQNRPFKTPIAALAVHLGVTVLFICAPPAGDAFNFIVSLSSYPTTFLLTAITVGLVKIRLSKHGDWTSAFSAPWVVIAFYLAGNIFLLIMPFVPPPNRKGSTSLPYWLSPVVALAILSLGIIYHLLRFVLFPCVFRYRLQPVAVELSDGSQVTRYRIRNIGETS
;
A
#
# COMPACT_ATOMS: atom_id res chain seq x y z
N MET A 1 -34.47 -17.53 -15.99
CA MET A 1 -33.62 -18.48 -16.74
C MET A 1 -32.29 -17.78 -17.02
N GLY A 2 -31.11 -18.18 -16.56
CA GLY A 2 -30.71 -19.33 -15.75
C GLY A 2 -29.64 -18.93 -14.73
N GLN A 3 -29.62 -19.67 -13.61
CA GLN A 3 -28.58 -19.58 -12.59
C GLN A 3 -27.28 -20.16 -13.15
N GLY A 4 -26.24 -19.34 -13.29
CA GLY A 4 -24.90 -19.79 -13.62
C GLY A 4 -24.30 -20.57 -12.45
N ASN A 5 -24.42 -21.89 -12.49
CA ASN A 5 -23.75 -22.82 -11.57
C ASN A 5 -22.23 -22.69 -11.75
N ASN A 6 -21.55 -21.99 -10.84
CA ASN A 6 -20.10 -22.01 -10.69
C ASN A 6 -19.65 -23.33 -10.00
N THR A 7 -19.99 -24.47 -10.59
CA THR A 7 -19.56 -25.77 -10.10
C THR A 7 -18.14 -26.02 -10.60
N ILE A 8 -17.16 -25.88 -9.69
CA ILE A 8 -15.78 -26.30 -9.93
C ILE A 8 -15.80 -27.83 -10.09
N THR A 9 -15.46 -28.32 -11.28
CA THR A 9 -15.30 -29.76 -11.53
C THR A 9 -13.97 -30.24 -10.99
N TRP A 10 -14.02 -31.12 -9.99
CA TRP A 10 -12.87 -31.83 -9.44
C TRP A 10 -12.46 -32.95 -10.38
N VAL A 11 -11.27 -32.88 -10.97
CA VAL A 11 -10.73 -34.00 -11.73
C VAL A 11 -10.03 -34.93 -10.74
N ARG A 12 -10.71 -36.01 -10.35
CA ARG A 12 -10.08 -37.17 -9.72
C ARG A 12 -9.58 -38.06 -10.86
N SER A 13 -8.30 -38.40 -10.85
CA SER A 13 -7.63 -39.28 -11.84
C SER A 13 -8.55 -40.41 -12.30
N ARG A 14 -8.93 -40.37 -13.58
CA ARG A 14 -9.54 -41.48 -14.29
C ARG A 14 -8.88 -41.50 -15.67
N ASN A 15 -8.22 -42.61 -15.98
CA ASN A 15 -7.42 -42.81 -17.20
C ASN A 15 -8.34 -42.88 -18.41
N GLU A 16 -8.42 -41.79 -19.18
CA GLU A 16 -8.78 -41.83 -20.60
C GLU A 16 -7.73 -40.97 -21.33
N ASP A 17 -6.74 -41.65 -21.90
CA ASP A 17 -5.58 -41.06 -22.55
C ASP A 17 -5.95 -40.54 -23.94
N THR A 18 -6.12 -39.23 -24.07
CA THR A 18 -6.00 -38.53 -25.36
C THR A 18 -4.74 -37.68 -25.35
N ASP A 19 -4.05 -37.59 -26.48
CA ASP A 19 -2.76 -36.89 -26.65
C ASP A 19 -2.83 -35.38 -26.30
N ASN A 20 -4.06 -34.82 -26.32
CA ASN A 20 -4.35 -33.45 -25.91
C ASN A 20 -4.49 -33.32 -24.37
N ASP A 21 -4.98 -34.35 -23.68
CA ASP A 21 -5.03 -34.40 -22.21
C ASP A 21 -3.63 -34.53 -21.60
N LEU A 22 -2.70 -35.23 -22.26
CA LEU A 22 -1.29 -35.35 -21.83
C LEU A 22 -0.55 -33.99 -21.87
N LYS A 23 -0.68 -33.22 -22.95
CA LYS A 23 -0.09 -31.85 -23.03
C LYS A 23 -0.71 -30.89 -22.02
N VAL A 24 -2.01 -31.04 -21.74
CA VAL A 24 -2.69 -30.24 -20.72
C VAL A 24 -2.30 -30.68 -19.31
N GLN A 25 -2.12 -31.99 -19.06
CA GLN A 25 -1.57 -32.52 -17.81
C GLN A 25 -0.16 -32.01 -17.54
N ASP A 26 0.72 -31.98 -18.54
CA ASP A 26 2.06 -31.38 -18.40
C ASP A 26 1.99 -29.87 -18.07
N SER A 27 1.02 -29.14 -18.66
CA SER A 27 0.79 -27.73 -18.32
C SER A 27 0.16 -27.49 -16.93
N LEU A 28 -0.37 -28.56 -16.32
CA LEU A 28 -1.01 -28.59 -15.00
C LEU A 28 -0.11 -29.18 -13.90
N GLN A 29 1.05 -29.75 -14.24
CA GLN A 29 2.02 -30.22 -13.25
C GLN A 29 2.65 -29.02 -12.51
N VAL A 30 1.98 -28.57 -11.46
CA VAL A 30 2.52 -27.58 -10.54
C VAL A 30 3.52 -28.28 -9.62
N VAL A 31 4.81 -28.02 -9.83
CA VAL A 31 5.83 -28.45 -8.88
C VAL A 31 5.71 -27.60 -7.62
N GLU A 32 5.09 -28.15 -6.58
CA GLU A 32 4.75 -27.40 -5.36
C GLU A 32 5.95 -26.68 -4.73
N SER A 33 7.12 -27.30 -4.73
CA SER A 33 8.36 -26.73 -4.18
C SER A 33 8.78 -25.42 -4.88
N HIS A 34 8.27 -25.14 -6.08
CA HIS A 34 8.52 -23.90 -6.81
C HIS A 34 7.49 -22.80 -6.49
N VAL A 35 6.45 -23.08 -5.70
CA VAL A 35 5.29 -22.19 -5.51
C VAL A 35 4.97 -21.95 -4.04
N LEU A 36 5.19 -22.97 -3.19
CA LEU A 36 4.93 -22.90 -1.76
C LEU A 36 5.84 -21.91 -1.03
N GLN A 37 5.32 -21.34 0.05
CA GLN A 37 6.03 -20.41 0.92
C GLN A 37 6.19 -20.98 2.33
N GLU A 38 7.32 -20.73 2.97
CA GLU A 38 7.61 -21.21 4.32
C GLU A 38 6.98 -20.27 5.39
N ARG A 39 6.32 -20.84 6.41
CA ARG A 39 5.72 -20.08 7.52
C ARG A 39 6.76 -19.58 8.53
N ASN A 40 7.41 -18.47 8.17
CA ASN A 40 8.54 -17.94 8.93
C ASN A 40 8.26 -16.63 9.68
N ILE A 41 7.13 -15.96 9.45
CA ILE A 41 6.82 -14.65 10.04
C ILE A 41 6.12 -14.81 11.39
N GLY A 42 6.79 -14.48 12.48
CA GLY A 42 6.19 -14.37 13.83
C GLY A 42 5.58 -12.99 14.10
N VAL A 43 5.23 -12.74 15.37
CA VAL A 43 4.64 -11.45 15.81
C VAL A 43 5.55 -10.26 15.50
N PHE A 44 6.84 -10.33 15.86
CA PHE A 44 7.79 -9.24 15.61
C PHE A 44 8.00 -8.99 14.13
N GLY A 45 8.13 -10.04 13.31
CA GLY A 45 8.24 -9.91 11.86
C GLY A 45 6.98 -9.29 11.24
N ALA A 46 5.79 -9.63 11.75
CA ALA A 46 4.54 -9.02 11.31
C ALA A 46 4.44 -7.53 11.71
N ILE A 47 4.85 -7.16 12.93
CA ILE A 47 4.94 -5.75 13.35
C ILE A 47 5.93 -5.00 12.45
N SER A 48 7.13 -5.55 12.26
CA SER A 48 8.16 -4.98 11.38
C SER A 48 7.65 -4.78 9.95
N LEU A 49 6.89 -5.73 9.41
CA LEU A 49 6.32 -5.63 8.06
C LEU A 49 5.31 -4.49 7.93
N VAL A 50 4.48 -4.28 8.95
CA VAL A 50 3.50 -3.19 9.01
C VAL A 50 4.22 -1.85 9.20
N VAL A 51 5.13 -1.77 10.17
CA VAL A 51 5.93 -0.57 10.46
C VAL A 51 6.75 -0.15 9.25
N ASN A 52 7.36 -1.09 8.53
CA ASN A 52 8.12 -0.76 7.32
C ASN A 52 7.28 -0.19 6.19
N LYS A 53 6.08 -0.73 5.97
CA LYS A 53 5.21 -0.22 4.90
C LYS A 53 4.61 1.13 5.28
N ILE A 54 4.24 1.35 6.52
CA ILE A 54 3.63 2.62 6.94
C ILE A 54 4.69 3.73 7.05
N ILE A 55 5.78 3.49 7.80
CA ILE A 55 6.83 4.50 7.98
C ILE A 55 7.68 4.60 6.72
N GLY A 56 7.42 5.65 5.95
CA GLY A 56 8.17 6.04 4.77
C GLY A 56 8.04 7.53 4.52
N ALA A 57 7.91 7.91 3.25
CA ALA A 57 7.87 9.30 2.81
C ALA A 57 6.79 10.17 3.46
N GLY A 58 5.64 9.58 3.83
CA GLY A 58 4.48 10.28 4.35
C GLY A 58 4.82 11.22 5.50
N ILE A 59 5.20 10.69 6.66
CA ILE A 59 5.47 11.46 7.88
C ILE A 59 6.59 12.51 7.75
N PHE A 60 7.48 12.39 6.77
CA PHE A 60 8.56 13.34 6.54
C PHE A 60 8.24 14.40 5.49
N SER A 61 7.22 14.19 4.66
CA SER A 61 6.93 15.06 3.49
C SER A 61 5.53 15.68 3.55
N THR A 62 4.52 14.97 4.05
CA THR A 62 3.13 15.45 4.08
C THR A 62 2.84 16.53 5.12
N PRO A 63 3.56 16.71 6.26
CA PRO A 63 3.21 17.73 7.24
C PRO A 63 3.16 19.15 6.65
N ALA A 64 4.08 19.49 5.74
CA ALA A 64 4.09 20.77 5.04
C ALA A 64 2.86 20.96 4.15
N THR A 65 2.50 19.96 3.37
CA THR A 65 1.32 20.00 2.50
C THR A 65 0.02 20.06 3.31
N ILE A 66 -0.08 19.28 4.38
CA ILE A 66 -1.22 19.29 5.31
C ILE A 66 -1.36 20.66 5.96
N TYR A 67 -0.27 21.29 6.38
CA TYR A 67 -0.30 22.65 6.92
C TYR A 67 -0.77 23.67 5.87
N LYS A 68 -0.21 23.66 4.65
CA LYS A 68 -0.62 24.59 3.57
C LYS A 68 -2.11 24.48 3.24
N LEU A 69 -2.64 23.26 3.23
CA LEU A 69 -4.04 23.00 2.92
C LEU A 69 -4.97 23.32 4.09
N SER A 70 -4.60 22.93 5.31
CA SER A 70 -5.42 23.18 6.51
C SER A 70 -5.39 24.64 6.95
N GLY A 71 -4.32 25.37 6.65
CA GLY A 71 -4.15 26.80 6.89
C GLY A 71 -3.71 27.18 8.31
N SER A 72 -3.79 26.25 9.28
CA SER A 72 -3.44 26.52 10.67
C SER A 72 -2.79 25.30 11.35
N VAL A 73 -2.02 25.56 12.41
CA VAL A 73 -1.30 24.52 13.18
C VAL A 73 -2.29 23.62 13.91
N GLY A 74 -3.28 24.22 14.58
CA GLY A 74 -4.31 23.48 15.33
C GLY A 74 -5.12 22.56 14.44
N MET A 75 -5.52 23.02 13.25
CA MET A 75 -6.26 22.18 12.30
C MET A 75 -5.38 21.07 11.71
N ALA A 76 -4.11 21.35 11.38
CA ALA A 76 -3.18 20.33 10.91
C ALA A 76 -3.02 19.18 11.91
N LEU A 77 -2.80 19.48 13.20
CA LEU A 77 -2.68 18.47 14.26
C LEU A 77 -3.98 17.68 14.45
N PHE A 78 -5.14 18.35 14.40
CA PHE A 78 -6.44 17.68 14.49
C PHE A 78 -6.66 16.69 13.34
N LEU A 79 -6.24 17.03 12.12
CA LEU A 79 -6.31 16.12 10.97
C LEU A 79 -5.42 14.89 11.14
N TRP A 80 -4.24 15.02 11.75
CA TRP A 80 -3.39 13.87 12.07
C TRP A 80 -4.04 12.92 13.09
N VAL A 81 -4.74 13.46 14.09
CA VAL A 81 -5.52 12.65 15.05
C VAL A 81 -6.62 11.88 14.33
N ILE A 82 -7.43 12.56 13.52
CA ILE A 82 -8.50 11.93 12.75
C ILE A 82 -7.94 10.85 11.81
N ALA A 83 -6.86 11.15 11.09
CA ALA A 83 -6.22 10.18 10.19
C ALA A 83 -5.77 8.92 10.94
N GLY A 84 -5.08 9.08 12.09
CA GLY A 84 -4.66 7.96 12.92
C GLY A 84 -5.84 7.10 13.43
N MET A 85 -6.94 7.75 13.82
CA MET A 85 -8.18 7.06 14.22
C MET A 85 -8.80 6.28 13.05
N ILE A 86 -8.96 6.92 11.89
CA ILE A 86 -9.54 6.28 10.69
C ILE A 86 -8.67 5.07 10.28
N SER A 87 -7.34 5.23 10.21
CA SER A 87 -6.43 4.15 9.82
C SER A 87 -6.40 3.02 10.84
N THR A 88 -6.49 3.31 12.14
CA THR A 88 -6.60 2.27 13.18
C THR A 88 -7.90 1.49 13.03
N CYS A 89 -9.02 2.17 12.75
CA CYS A 89 -10.29 1.50 12.46
C CYS A 89 -10.19 0.59 11.22
N GLY A 90 -9.50 1.07 10.16
CA GLY A 90 -9.19 0.28 8.98
C GLY A 90 -8.38 -0.97 9.29
N ALA A 91 -7.34 -0.85 10.13
CA ALA A 91 -6.54 -2.00 10.57
C ALA A 91 -7.38 -3.04 11.34
N LEU A 92 -8.36 -2.61 12.14
CA LEU A 92 -9.27 -3.52 12.85
C LEU A 92 -10.26 -4.23 11.90
N VAL A 93 -10.74 -3.55 10.85
CA VAL A 93 -11.53 -4.20 9.77
C VAL A 93 -10.68 -5.25 9.05
N MET A 94 -9.43 -4.92 8.74
CA MET A 94 -8.49 -5.87 8.12
C MET A 94 -8.12 -7.03 9.05
N LEU A 95 -8.06 -6.81 10.37
CA LEU A 95 -7.83 -7.85 11.37
C LEU A 95 -8.96 -8.88 11.39
N GLU A 96 -10.21 -8.44 11.32
CA GLU A 96 -11.36 -9.35 11.26
C GLU A 96 -11.33 -10.21 9.99
N PHE A 97 -11.07 -9.61 8.82
CA PHE A 97 -10.92 -10.37 7.58
C PHE A 97 -9.73 -11.33 7.63
N GLY A 98 -8.56 -10.87 8.09
CA GLY A 98 -7.35 -11.68 8.14
C GLY A 98 -7.41 -12.82 9.14
N SER A 99 -8.20 -12.68 10.21
CA SER A 99 -8.42 -13.75 11.17
C SER A 99 -9.58 -14.70 10.80
N GLY A 100 -10.55 -14.23 10.00
CA GLY A 100 -11.59 -15.09 9.42
C GLY A 100 -11.13 -15.85 8.18
N ILE A 101 -10.23 -15.27 7.39
CA ILE A 101 -9.73 -15.84 6.12
C ILE A 101 -8.19 -15.79 6.12
N PRO A 102 -7.51 -16.69 6.84
CA PRO A 102 -6.05 -16.66 7.03
C PRO A 102 -5.27 -17.26 5.84
N ARG A 103 -5.52 -16.77 4.63
CA ARG A 103 -4.79 -17.12 3.39
C ARG A 103 -4.14 -15.89 2.76
N SER A 104 -3.01 -16.06 2.07
CA SER A 104 -2.37 -14.98 1.31
C SER A 104 -3.28 -14.38 0.22
N GLY A 105 -2.99 -13.14 -0.17
CA GLY A 105 -3.73 -12.39 -1.19
C GLY A 105 -4.50 -11.18 -0.67
N GLY A 106 -4.67 -11.04 0.66
CA GLY A 106 -5.22 -9.84 1.29
C GLY A 106 -6.54 -9.36 0.68
N ILE A 107 -6.56 -8.10 0.22
CA ILE A 107 -7.75 -7.45 -0.36
C ILE A 107 -8.37 -8.28 -1.49
N LYS A 108 -7.57 -8.93 -2.36
CA LYS A 108 -8.06 -9.85 -3.41
C LYS A 108 -9.08 -10.84 -2.85
N VAL A 109 -8.64 -11.57 -1.84
CA VAL A 109 -9.36 -12.67 -1.21
C VAL A 109 -10.61 -12.18 -0.52
N TYR A 110 -10.55 -10.99 0.07
CA TYR A 110 -11.67 -10.39 0.79
C TYR A 110 -12.73 -9.87 -0.18
N LEU A 111 -12.33 -9.31 -1.34
CA LEU A 111 -13.26 -8.93 -2.40
C LEU A 111 -13.98 -10.14 -3.00
N GLU A 112 -13.26 -11.23 -3.32
CA GLU A 112 -13.84 -12.49 -3.81
C GLU A 112 -14.85 -13.11 -2.84
N ARG A 113 -14.62 -12.94 -1.54
CA ARG A 113 -15.55 -13.42 -0.52
C ARG A 113 -16.81 -12.57 -0.43
N SER A 114 -16.69 -11.28 -0.70
CA SER A 114 -17.72 -10.25 -0.48
C SER A 114 -18.62 -10.03 -1.70
N PHE A 115 -18.06 -10.11 -2.91
CA PHE A 115 -18.72 -9.72 -4.15
C PHE A 115 -18.67 -10.82 -5.21
N SER A 116 -19.63 -10.76 -6.13
CA SER A 116 -19.72 -11.67 -7.28
C SER A 116 -19.96 -10.84 -8.56
N PRO A 117 -19.43 -11.25 -9.72
CA PRO A 117 -18.61 -12.45 -9.96
C PRO A 117 -17.19 -12.34 -9.36
N LYS A 118 -16.68 -13.45 -8.79
CA LYS A 118 -15.36 -13.46 -8.12
C LYS A 118 -14.22 -13.04 -9.04
N LEU A 119 -14.16 -13.62 -10.23
CA LEU A 119 -13.11 -13.36 -11.23
C LEU A 119 -13.04 -11.89 -11.65
N LEU A 120 -14.17 -11.19 -11.70
CA LEU A 120 -14.18 -9.76 -12.00
C LEU A 120 -13.43 -8.98 -10.91
N GLN A 121 -13.66 -9.31 -9.63
CA GLN A 121 -12.97 -8.67 -8.52
C GLN A 121 -11.46 -8.92 -8.57
N THR A 122 -11.07 -10.17 -8.87
CA THR A 122 -9.68 -10.59 -9.02
C THR A 122 -9.00 -9.82 -10.18
N CYS A 123 -9.70 -9.58 -11.29
CA CYS A 123 -9.18 -8.80 -12.42
C CYS A 123 -9.05 -7.30 -12.09
N ILE A 124 -10.01 -6.69 -11.40
CA ILE A 124 -9.89 -5.30 -10.93
C ILE A 124 -8.67 -5.16 -10.01
N TYR A 125 -8.52 -6.09 -9.07
CA TYR A 125 -7.41 -6.07 -8.12
C TYR A 125 -6.05 -6.33 -8.79
N LEU A 126 -6.00 -7.11 -9.88
CA LEU A 126 -4.78 -7.28 -10.69
C LEU A 126 -4.24 -5.93 -11.19
N PHE A 127 -5.10 -5.11 -11.79
CA PHE A 127 -4.68 -3.82 -12.34
C PHE A 127 -4.28 -2.83 -11.24
N TYR A 128 -4.96 -2.86 -10.10
CA TYR A 128 -4.52 -2.16 -8.90
C TYR A 128 -3.11 -2.57 -8.46
N CYS A 129 -2.86 -3.87 -8.30
CA CYS A 129 -1.57 -4.38 -7.85
C CYS A 129 -0.43 -4.08 -8.82
N VAL A 130 -0.67 -4.20 -10.13
CA VAL A 130 0.36 -3.97 -11.15
C VAL A 130 0.67 -2.48 -11.29
N PHE A 131 -0.35 -1.62 -11.37
CA PHE A 131 -0.16 -0.22 -11.80
C PHE A 131 -0.26 0.82 -10.69
N LEU A 132 -0.90 0.51 -9.55
CA LEU A 132 -1.23 1.50 -8.52
C LEU A 132 -0.53 1.24 -7.17
N GLN A 133 -0.01 0.02 -6.95
CA GLN A 133 0.84 -0.31 -5.79
C GLN A 133 2.33 -0.06 -6.07
N VAL A 134 2.68 1.11 -6.62
CA VAL A 134 4.05 1.47 -7.00
C VAL A 134 4.85 2.09 -5.86
N SER A 135 6.17 1.92 -5.87
CA SER A 135 7.07 2.44 -4.82
C SER A 135 7.72 3.80 -5.15
N ALA A 136 7.24 4.48 -6.20
CA ALA A 136 7.90 5.65 -6.78
C ALA A 136 7.99 6.85 -5.81
N SER A 137 6.95 7.12 -5.01
CA SER A 137 6.97 8.22 -4.03
C SER A 137 8.11 8.08 -3.02
N ASN A 138 8.26 6.89 -2.43
CA ASN A 138 9.33 6.59 -1.48
C ASN A 138 10.71 6.57 -2.13
N ALA A 139 10.82 6.13 -3.39
CA ALA A 139 12.08 6.20 -4.13
C ALA A 139 12.52 7.66 -4.37
N ILE A 140 11.58 8.53 -4.74
CA ILE A 140 11.82 9.97 -4.93
C ILE A 140 12.18 10.65 -3.60
N THR A 141 11.50 10.32 -2.51
CA THR A 141 11.85 10.84 -1.18
C THR A 141 13.23 10.39 -0.74
N SER A 142 13.54 9.10 -0.88
CA SER A 142 14.89 8.59 -0.61
C SER A 142 15.94 9.36 -1.38
N SER A 143 15.71 9.59 -2.67
CA SER A 143 16.64 10.35 -3.50
C SER A 143 16.78 11.81 -3.06
N SER A 144 15.67 12.49 -2.78
CA SER A 144 15.69 13.92 -2.40
C SER A 144 16.50 14.13 -1.13
N TYR A 145 16.28 13.27 -0.14
CA TYR A 145 16.95 13.34 1.15
C TYR A 145 18.41 12.85 1.11
N LEU A 146 18.77 11.88 0.25
CA LEU A 146 20.18 11.50 0.03
C LEU A 146 20.99 12.61 -0.64
N LEU A 147 20.42 13.24 -1.68
CA LEU A 147 21.09 14.36 -2.36
C LEU A 147 21.28 15.53 -1.39
N LEU A 148 20.26 15.84 -0.57
CA LEU A 148 20.36 16.84 0.49
C LEU A 148 21.44 16.50 1.51
N ALA A 149 21.48 15.26 2.02
CA ALA A 149 22.50 14.80 2.97
C ALA A 149 23.92 14.93 2.41
N GLY A 150 24.08 14.65 1.11
CA GLY A 150 25.35 14.77 0.39
C GLY A 150 25.75 16.20 0.02
N GLY A 151 24.87 17.19 0.24
CA GLY A 151 25.10 18.56 -0.22
C GLY A 151 25.15 18.68 -1.76
N VAL A 152 24.48 17.76 -2.47
CA VAL A 152 24.48 17.70 -3.93
C VAL A 152 23.25 18.42 -4.45
N GLU A 153 23.45 19.38 -5.35
CA GLU A 153 22.35 20.05 -6.03
C GLU A 153 21.50 19.05 -6.82
N SER A 154 20.19 19.08 -6.55
CA SER A 154 19.21 18.18 -7.13
C SER A 154 18.80 18.66 -8.52
N THR A 155 19.20 17.91 -9.55
CA THR A 155 18.64 18.04 -10.90
C THR A 155 17.66 16.92 -11.17
N THR A 156 16.75 17.09 -12.13
CA THR A 156 15.74 16.09 -12.50
C THR A 156 16.32 14.68 -12.69
N TRP A 157 17.44 14.57 -13.41
CA TRP A 157 18.05 13.27 -13.70
C TRP A 157 18.90 12.71 -12.56
N LYS A 158 19.53 13.56 -11.72
CA LYS A 158 20.17 13.09 -10.49
C LYS A 158 19.12 12.51 -9.54
N LEU A 159 18.00 13.19 -9.37
CA LEU A 159 16.88 12.73 -8.56
C LEU A 159 16.30 11.41 -9.07
N ARG A 160 16.00 11.32 -10.37
CA ARG A 160 15.48 10.09 -10.97
C ARG A 160 16.48 8.93 -10.90
N GLY A 161 17.76 9.19 -11.19
CA GLY A 161 18.82 8.17 -11.17
C GLY A 161 19.00 7.55 -9.79
N VAL A 162 19.09 8.37 -8.74
CA VAL A 162 19.23 7.88 -7.37
C VAL A 162 17.93 7.19 -6.89
N ALA A 163 16.75 7.67 -7.28
CA ALA A 163 15.48 7.00 -6.98
C ALA A 163 15.39 5.61 -7.62
N ILE A 164 15.76 5.49 -8.90
CA ILE A 164 15.81 4.21 -9.62
C ILE A 164 16.82 3.27 -8.96
N ALA A 165 18.01 3.77 -8.59
CA ALA A 165 19.02 2.98 -7.90
C ALA A 165 18.51 2.44 -6.55
N ALA A 166 17.81 3.27 -5.76
CA ALA A 166 17.22 2.84 -4.49
C ALA A 166 16.14 1.75 -4.68
N ALA A 167 15.26 1.91 -5.69
CA ALA A 167 14.24 0.92 -6.02
C ALA A 167 14.85 -0.39 -6.54
N ALA A 168 15.84 -0.29 -7.42
CA ALA A 168 16.57 -1.44 -7.97
C ALA A 168 17.35 -2.18 -6.89
N PHE A 169 17.95 -1.48 -5.92
CA PHE A 169 18.60 -2.10 -4.76
C PHE A 169 17.61 -2.91 -3.93
N ALA A 170 16.46 -2.32 -3.57
CA ALA A 170 15.45 -3.00 -2.76
C ALA A 170 14.85 -4.22 -3.47
N VAL A 171 14.60 -4.12 -4.78
CA VAL A 171 14.12 -5.25 -5.58
C VAL A 171 15.21 -6.30 -5.77
N GLY A 172 16.43 -5.89 -6.12
CA GLY A 172 17.55 -6.77 -6.41
C GLY A 172 17.96 -7.64 -5.22
N ILE A 173 17.98 -7.09 -4.01
CA ILE A 173 18.26 -7.88 -2.80
C ILE A 173 17.19 -8.94 -2.56
N HIS A 174 15.91 -8.63 -2.80
CA HIS A 174 14.81 -9.60 -2.69
C HIS A 174 14.76 -10.61 -3.84
N MET A 175 15.35 -10.29 -5.00
CA MET A 175 15.51 -11.21 -6.13
C MET A 175 16.60 -12.25 -5.85
N VAL A 176 17.76 -11.84 -5.32
CA VAL A 176 18.93 -12.73 -5.17
C VAL A 176 18.99 -13.38 -3.79
N SER A 177 18.64 -12.64 -2.73
CA SER A 177 18.72 -13.13 -1.35
C SER A 177 17.55 -12.63 -0.50
N PRO A 178 16.35 -13.24 -0.66
CA PRO A 178 15.16 -12.81 0.08
C PRO A 178 15.32 -12.90 1.60
N ARG A 179 16.21 -13.77 2.11
CA ARG A 179 16.53 -13.86 3.55
C ARG A 179 17.26 -12.61 4.05
N ILE A 180 18.28 -12.15 3.31
CA ILE A 180 19.00 -10.91 3.66
C ILE A 180 18.07 -9.71 3.49
N GLY A 181 17.28 -9.67 2.41
CA GLY A 181 16.28 -8.61 2.20
C GLY A 181 15.32 -8.47 3.39
N ARG A 182 14.80 -9.59 3.92
CA ARG A 182 13.97 -9.58 5.14
C ARG A 182 14.73 -9.12 6.38
N GLY A 183 15.95 -9.61 6.61
CA GLY A 183 16.76 -9.17 7.76
C GLY A 183 17.07 -7.68 7.72
N LEU A 184 17.40 -7.14 6.53
CA LEU A 184 17.63 -5.71 6.33
C LEU A 184 16.34 -4.91 6.56
N GLN A 185 15.20 -5.39 6.07
CA GLN A 185 13.89 -4.77 6.35
C GLN A 185 13.63 -4.70 7.87
N ASP A 186 13.86 -5.77 8.62
CA ASP A 186 13.67 -5.79 10.08
C ASP A 186 14.57 -4.79 10.80
N LEU A 187 15.85 -4.74 10.41
CA LEU A 187 16.80 -3.75 10.92
C LEU A 187 16.33 -2.32 10.63
N LEU A 188 15.93 -2.04 9.39
CA LEU A 188 15.46 -0.71 9.01
C LEU A 188 14.14 -0.36 9.70
N SER A 189 13.29 -1.32 10.04
CA SER A 189 12.13 -1.08 10.91
C SER A 189 12.53 -0.47 12.25
N ALA A 190 13.56 -1.02 12.88
CA ALA A 190 14.04 -0.55 14.18
C ALA A 190 14.66 0.85 14.04
N VAL A 191 15.48 1.07 13.00
CA VAL A 191 16.08 2.38 12.70
C VAL A 191 15.01 3.45 12.48
N LYS A 192 13.91 3.12 11.81
CA LYS A 192 12.77 4.02 11.59
C LYS A 192 12.10 4.45 12.88
N LEU A 193 11.78 3.48 13.75
CA LEU A 193 11.17 3.77 15.04
C LEU A 193 12.11 4.60 15.91
N PHE A 194 13.41 4.28 15.90
CA PHE A 194 14.42 5.08 16.57
C PHE A 194 14.49 6.51 16.02
N THR A 195 14.44 6.69 14.70
CA THR A 195 14.49 8.02 14.07
C THR A 195 13.28 8.86 14.46
N LEU A 196 12.08 8.28 14.50
CA LEU A 196 10.88 8.98 14.99
C LEU A 196 10.98 9.30 16.48
N LEU A 197 11.43 8.36 17.30
CA LEU A 197 11.63 8.61 18.73
C LEU A 197 12.64 9.74 18.95
N PHE A 198 13.71 9.78 18.15
CA PHE A 198 14.70 10.84 18.18
C PHE A 198 14.10 12.20 17.81
N ILE A 199 13.28 12.27 16.75
CA ILE A 199 12.50 13.47 16.39
C ILE A 199 11.58 13.91 17.54
N VAL A 200 10.95 12.97 18.23
CA VAL A 200 10.11 13.28 19.39
C VAL A 200 10.94 13.85 20.54
N CYS A 201 12.10 13.27 20.84
CA CYS A 201 13.00 13.80 21.86
C CYS A 201 13.49 15.22 21.53
N THR A 202 13.78 15.52 20.26
CA THR A 202 14.17 16.87 19.85
C THR A 202 13.03 17.87 19.98
N SER A 203 11.77 17.45 19.86
CA SER A 203 10.60 18.27 20.20
C SER A 203 10.63 18.76 21.64
N PHE A 204 10.89 17.86 22.60
CA PHE A 204 10.87 18.23 24.02
C PHE A 204 12.00 19.21 24.34
N ALA A 205 13.16 19.04 23.69
CA ALA A 205 14.25 20.01 23.79
C ALA A 205 13.85 21.38 23.19
N ALA A 206 13.22 21.40 22.00
CA ALA A 206 12.73 22.62 21.37
C ALA A 206 11.71 23.36 22.25
N LEU A 207 10.72 22.65 22.78
CA LEU A 207 9.70 23.20 23.70
C LEU A 207 10.29 23.68 25.03
N ALA A 208 11.43 23.13 25.45
CA ALA A 208 12.18 23.61 26.61
C ALA A 208 13.05 24.85 26.30
N GLY A 209 12.95 25.42 25.09
CA GLY A 209 13.66 26.62 24.68
C GLY A 209 15.04 26.37 24.06
N HIS A 210 15.42 25.12 23.79
CA HIS A 210 16.69 24.79 23.14
C HIS A 210 16.60 24.90 21.62
N LEU A 211 16.28 26.09 21.13
CA LEU A 211 16.25 26.44 19.70
C LEU A 211 17.42 27.36 19.35
N ARG A 212 17.93 27.21 18.12
CA ARG A 212 18.90 28.13 17.51
C ARG A 212 18.21 29.26 16.72
N VAL A 213 16.89 29.21 16.64
CA VAL A 213 16.02 30.19 16.00
C VAL A 213 15.07 30.78 17.07
N PRO A 214 14.49 31.96 16.84
CA PRO A 214 13.42 32.48 17.70
C PRO A 214 12.27 31.48 17.84
N ASP A 215 11.62 31.48 19.00
CA ASP A 215 10.43 30.64 19.24
C ASP A 215 9.35 30.94 18.17
N PRO A 216 8.92 29.94 17.39
CA PRO A 216 7.87 30.11 16.40
C PRO A 216 6.50 30.53 16.96
N GLY A 217 6.24 30.32 18.26
CA GLY A 217 4.94 30.66 18.89
C GLY A 217 3.75 29.85 18.34
N ASN A 218 4.00 28.73 17.65
CA ASN A 218 2.99 27.95 16.93
C ASN A 218 1.90 27.33 17.83
N PHE A 219 2.17 27.20 19.13
CA PHE A 219 1.26 26.60 20.11
C PHE A 219 0.49 27.62 20.95
N ASP A 220 0.56 28.91 20.63
CA ASP A 220 -0.30 29.91 21.28
C ASP A 220 -1.77 29.59 20.97
N ILE A 221 -2.56 29.34 22.03
CA ILE A 221 -3.97 28.96 21.93
C ILE A 221 -4.77 30.03 21.16
N SER A 222 -4.42 31.30 21.31
CA SER A 222 -5.13 32.42 20.68
C SER A 222 -4.94 32.50 19.17
N THR A 223 -3.83 32.00 18.64
CA THR A 223 -3.46 32.11 17.20
C THR A 223 -3.29 30.76 16.49
N SER A 224 -3.28 29.64 17.22
CA SER A 224 -3.02 28.30 16.68
C SER A 224 -4.02 27.84 15.60
N PHE A 225 -5.25 28.37 15.62
CA PHE A 225 -6.29 28.13 14.62
C PHE A 225 -6.49 29.29 13.63
N GLU A 226 -5.69 30.35 13.73
CA GLU A 226 -5.74 31.47 12.79
C GLU A 226 -5.37 31.00 11.37
N GLY A 227 -6.12 31.46 10.37
CA GLY A 227 -5.91 31.07 8.97
C GLY A 227 -6.50 29.71 8.58
N THR A 228 -7.25 29.05 9.47
CA THR A 228 -7.89 27.75 9.16
C THR A 228 -8.72 27.83 7.87
N SER A 229 -8.50 26.88 6.97
CA SER A 229 -9.20 26.79 5.69
C SER A 229 -10.67 26.47 5.90
N ASN A 230 -11.54 27.33 5.36
CA ASN A 230 -12.99 27.12 5.33
C ASN A 230 -13.47 26.36 4.08
N ASN A 231 -12.54 25.81 3.29
CA ASN A 231 -12.86 25.11 2.05
C ASN A 231 -12.79 23.59 2.23
N GLY A 232 -13.87 22.89 1.85
CA GLY A 232 -13.98 21.44 1.99
C GLY A 232 -12.97 20.63 1.16
N TYR A 233 -12.59 21.09 -0.04
CA TYR A 233 -11.55 20.43 -0.83
C TYR A 233 -10.22 20.46 -0.08
N ASN A 234 -9.80 21.62 0.41
CA ASN A 234 -8.53 21.77 1.12
C ASN A 234 -8.45 20.83 2.34
N ILE A 235 -9.49 20.81 3.17
CA ILE A 235 -9.55 19.94 4.35
C ILE A 235 -9.59 18.46 3.94
N GLY A 236 -10.37 18.11 2.91
CA GLY A 236 -10.46 16.75 2.40
C GLY A 236 -9.15 16.23 1.83
N THR A 237 -8.44 17.04 1.06
CA THR A 237 -7.12 16.71 0.51
C THR A 237 -6.06 16.61 1.62
N ALA A 238 -6.07 17.54 2.60
CA ALA A 238 -5.18 17.45 3.75
C ALA A 238 -5.39 16.15 4.54
N LEU A 239 -6.64 15.74 4.74
CA LEU A 239 -6.95 14.47 5.41
C LEU A 239 -6.49 13.26 4.57
N LEU A 240 -6.62 13.32 3.24
CA LEU A 240 -6.12 12.27 2.33
C LEU A 240 -4.59 12.12 2.43
N ASP A 241 -3.86 13.23 2.49
CA ASP A 241 -2.40 13.24 2.65
C ASP A 241 -1.96 12.72 4.04
N ALA A 242 -2.72 13.05 5.08
CA ALA A 242 -2.50 12.50 6.41
C ALA A 242 -2.72 10.97 6.42
N ILE A 243 -3.81 10.50 5.80
CA ILE A 243 -4.12 9.06 5.69
C ILE A 243 -3.10 8.32 4.85
N PHE A 244 -2.60 8.90 3.76
CA PHE A 244 -1.49 8.34 2.98
C PHE A 244 -0.31 7.97 3.88
N SER A 245 -0.01 8.81 4.87
CA SER A 245 1.09 8.58 5.79
C SER A 245 0.87 7.34 6.67
N PHE A 246 -0.39 6.96 6.92
CA PHE A 246 -0.76 5.77 7.68
C PHE A 246 -1.07 4.53 6.83
N GLN A 247 -1.06 4.63 5.49
CA GLN A 247 -1.40 3.52 4.61
C GLN A 247 -0.35 2.40 4.70
N GLY A 248 -0.81 1.15 4.69
CA GLY A 248 0.05 -0.03 4.71
C GLY A 248 -0.19 -1.01 5.85
N TYR A 249 -1.16 -0.77 6.74
CA TYR A 249 -1.54 -1.73 7.77
C TYR A 249 -2.06 -3.05 7.21
N ASP A 250 -2.58 -3.06 5.99
CA ASP A 250 -3.03 -4.24 5.27
C ASP A 250 -1.90 -5.16 4.77
N ASN A 251 -0.63 -4.76 4.91
CA ASN A 251 0.48 -5.47 4.28
C ASN A 251 0.62 -6.93 4.73
N VAL A 252 0.43 -7.18 6.02
CA VAL A 252 0.55 -8.53 6.59
C VAL A 252 -0.56 -9.44 6.07
N ASN A 253 -1.74 -8.88 5.75
CA ASN A 253 -2.85 -9.62 5.15
C ASN A 253 -2.51 -10.16 3.75
N ALA A 254 -1.59 -9.51 3.03
CA ALA A 254 -1.15 -9.97 1.72
C ALA A 254 -0.35 -11.28 1.77
N VAL A 255 0.34 -11.56 2.88
CA VAL A 255 1.32 -12.64 3.03
C VAL A 255 0.98 -13.62 4.17
N LEU A 256 -0.31 -13.79 4.48
CA LEU A 256 -0.75 -14.62 5.63
C LEU A 256 -0.31 -16.07 5.57
N SER A 257 -0.07 -16.65 4.39
CA SER A 257 0.46 -18.01 4.26
C SER A 257 1.90 -18.14 4.76
N GLU A 258 2.66 -17.03 4.88
CA GLU A 258 4.00 -17.00 5.50
C GLU A 258 3.95 -16.71 7.01
N VAL A 259 2.77 -16.38 7.56
CA VAL A 259 2.60 -16.00 8.96
C VAL A 259 2.39 -17.22 9.85
N LYS A 260 3.18 -17.30 10.92
CA LYS A 260 3.01 -18.28 12.01
C LYS A 260 1.76 -17.93 12.79
N ASN A 261 0.84 -18.89 12.93
CA ASN A 261 -0.38 -18.73 13.71
C ASN A 261 -1.16 -17.43 13.40
N PRO A 262 -1.63 -17.22 12.14
CA PRO A 262 -2.11 -15.93 11.64
C PRO A 262 -3.14 -15.25 12.55
N LYS A 263 -4.11 -16.02 13.09
CA LYS A 263 -5.14 -15.51 14.00
C LYS A 263 -4.57 -14.88 15.28
N LYS A 264 -3.54 -15.47 15.89
CA LYS A 264 -2.89 -14.92 17.09
C LYS A 264 -1.96 -13.77 16.71
N THR A 265 -1.17 -13.96 15.66
CA THR A 265 -0.18 -12.98 15.22
C THR A 265 -0.80 -11.67 14.80
N LEU A 266 -1.88 -11.68 14.01
CA LEU A 266 -2.57 -10.45 13.60
C LEU A 266 -3.19 -9.68 14.77
N ARG A 267 -3.80 -10.39 15.73
CA ARG A 267 -4.44 -9.77 16.90
C ARG A 267 -3.46 -9.01 17.80
N ILE A 268 -2.18 -9.34 17.73
CA ILE A 268 -1.12 -8.64 18.45
C ILE A 268 -0.49 -7.61 17.53
N ALA A 269 -0.04 -8.03 16.34
CA ALA A 269 0.79 -7.21 15.47
C ALA A 269 0.08 -5.96 14.94
N LEU A 270 -1.19 -6.08 14.49
CA LEU A 270 -1.90 -4.94 13.90
C LEU A 270 -2.20 -3.84 14.93
N PRO A 271 -2.84 -4.12 16.09
CA PRO A 271 -3.08 -3.08 17.10
C PRO A 271 -1.78 -2.49 17.67
N SER A 272 -0.76 -3.32 17.94
CA SER A 272 0.52 -2.83 18.47
C SER A 272 1.23 -1.91 17.49
N ALA A 273 1.33 -2.28 16.21
CA ALA A 273 1.97 -1.44 15.20
C ALA A 273 1.22 -0.12 15.02
N MET A 274 -0.11 -0.16 14.90
CA MET A 274 -0.92 1.05 14.73
C MET A 274 -0.85 1.98 15.95
N GLY A 275 -0.88 1.44 17.17
CA GLY A 275 -0.75 2.22 18.39
C GLY A 275 0.60 2.95 18.46
N ILE A 276 1.70 2.23 18.24
CA ILE A 276 3.05 2.81 18.25
C ILE A 276 3.18 3.91 17.19
N ILE A 277 2.76 3.62 15.96
CA ILE A 277 2.90 4.57 14.83
C ILE A 277 2.05 5.82 15.07
N THR A 278 0.80 5.66 15.52
CA THR A 278 -0.10 6.80 15.76
C THR A 278 0.47 7.73 16.82
N VAL A 279 0.93 7.20 17.95
CA VAL A 279 1.55 8.01 19.00
C VAL A 279 2.80 8.72 18.48
N LEU A 280 3.70 8.00 17.82
CA LEU A 280 4.93 8.60 17.28
C LEU A 280 4.66 9.66 16.21
N TYR A 281 3.65 9.47 15.36
CA TYR A 281 3.31 10.44 14.31
C TYR A 281 2.70 11.70 14.88
N LEU A 282 1.82 11.60 15.88
CA LEU A 282 1.28 12.76 16.57
C LEU A 282 2.39 13.56 17.24
N LEU A 283 3.27 12.89 17.98
CA LEU A 283 4.39 13.53 18.65
C LEU A 283 5.43 14.11 17.66
N ALA A 284 5.67 13.44 16.52
CA ALA A 284 6.55 13.97 15.48
C ALA A 284 5.98 15.24 14.82
N ASN A 285 4.67 15.32 14.62
CA ASN A 285 4.05 16.55 14.11
C ASN A 285 4.10 17.69 15.14
N VAL A 286 3.92 17.38 16.42
CA VAL A 286 4.20 18.33 17.51
C VAL A 286 5.66 18.80 17.44
N ALA A 287 6.61 17.89 17.19
CA ALA A 287 8.02 18.23 17.01
C ALA A 287 8.26 19.24 15.87
N TYR A 288 7.66 19.00 14.71
CA TYR A 288 7.81 19.90 13.58
C TYR A 288 7.27 21.29 13.92
N PHE A 289 6.08 21.40 14.50
CA PHE A 289 5.51 22.70 14.87
C PHE A 289 6.21 23.37 16.05
N ALA A 290 6.89 22.63 16.92
CA ALA A 290 7.67 23.21 18.03
C ALA A 290 8.91 23.97 17.58
N ALA A 291 9.53 23.56 16.47
CA ALA A 291 10.85 24.07 16.08
C ALA A 291 10.89 24.76 14.71
N VAL A 292 9.85 24.62 13.90
CA VAL A 292 9.84 25.13 12.52
C VAL A 292 8.86 26.30 12.40
N PRO A 293 9.31 27.49 11.94
CA PRO A 293 8.43 28.62 11.63
C PRO A 293 7.40 28.32 10.53
N LYS A 294 6.23 28.97 10.58
CA LYS A 294 5.11 28.79 9.64
C LYS A 294 5.51 29.06 8.18
N GLU A 295 6.43 29.99 7.97
CA GLU A 295 6.94 30.38 6.65
C GLU A 295 7.70 29.22 5.99
N GLU A 296 8.44 28.44 6.77
CA GLU A 296 9.17 27.28 6.26
C GLU A 296 8.22 26.15 5.82
N PHE A 297 7.11 25.94 6.54
CA PHE A 297 6.08 25.01 6.08
C PHE A 297 5.45 25.44 4.76
N THR A 298 5.34 26.75 4.53
CA THR A 298 4.76 27.32 3.30
C THR A 298 5.71 27.20 2.11
N ASN A 299 7.01 27.36 2.34
CA ASN A 299 8.04 27.33 1.30
C ASN A 299 8.61 25.92 1.02
N SER A 300 8.56 25.01 2.00
CA SER A 300 9.05 23.64 1.85
C SER A 300 8.01 22.74 1.19
N ASN A 301 8.45 21.85 0.29
CA ASN A 301 7.57 20.87 -0.35
C ASN A 301 7.78 19.43 0.17
N ILE A 302 9.00 19.06 0.60
CA ILE A 302 9.33 17.65 0.90
C ILE A 302 10.23 17.50 2.15
N THR A 303 10.96 18.55 2.58
CA THR A 303 12.10 18.40 3.51
C THR A 303 11.89 19.05 4.88
N ILE A 304 10.69 18.98 5.44
CA ILE A 304 10.38 19.66 6.72
C ILE A 304 11.16 19.07 7.91
N ALA A 305 11.45 17.77 7.88
CA ALA A 305 12.25 17.13 8.92
C ALA A 305 13.68 17.68 8.96
N ALA A 306 14.25 18.08 7.82
CA ALA A 306 15.57 18.70 7.78
C ALA A 306 15.57 20.09 8.42
N SER A 307 14.50 20.88 8.21
CA SER A 307 14.33 22.19 8.85
C SER A 307 14.30 22.10 10.37
N LEU A 308 13.54 21.15 10.93
CA LEU A 308 13.50 20.89 12.38
C LEU A 308 14.91 20.76 12.97
N PHE A 309 15.76 19.95 12.34
CA PHE A 309 17.10 19.68 12.86
C PHE A 309 18.06 20.84 12.72
N ARG A 310 18.01 21.55 11.60
CA ARG A 310 18.78 22.79 11.44
C ARG A 310 18.40 23.80 12.53
N ASN A 311 17.11 23.91 12.85
CA ASN A 311 16.60 24.89 13.81
C ASN A 311 16.92 24.51 15.27
N VAL A 312 17.08 23.22 15.60
CA VAL A 312 17.46 22.74 16.94
C VAL A 312 18.98 22.64 17.12
N PHE A 313 19.70 22.08 16.15
CA PHE A 313 21.12 21.74 16.27
C PHE A 313 22.07 22.72 15.56
N GLY A 314 21.56 23.66 14.77
CA GLY A 314 22.35 24.56 13.94
C GLY A 314 23.05 23.83 12.78
N ASP A 315 24.02 24.49 12.15
CA ASP A 315 24.85 23.89 11.08
C ASP A 315 25.89 22.94 11.65
N SER A 316 25.46 21.73 12.01
CA SER A 316 26.30 20.68 12.60
C SER A 316 26.25 19.40 11.78
N ALA A 317 27.02 18.38 12.18
CA ALA A 317 26.93 17.05 11.58
C ALA A 317 25.49 16.46 11.65
N ALA A 318 24.70 16.88 12.65
CA ALA A 318 23.30 16.46 12.80
C ALA A 318 22.42 16.89 11.61
N THR A 319 22.75 18.00 10.96
CA THR A 319 22.01 18.57 9.80
C THR A 319 22.14 17.67 8.56
N LYS A 320 23.21 16.88 8.45
CA LYS A 320 23.40 15.88 7.38
C LYS A 320 22.90 14.48 7.78
N ALA A 321 23.03 14.14 9.06
CA ALA A 321 22.68 12.82 9.58
C ALA A 321 21.17 12.53 9.46
N LEU A 322 20.29 13.49 9.77
CA LEU A 322 18.85 13.23 9.71
C LEU A 322 18.33 13.04 8.27
N PRO A 323 18.66 13.89 7.28
CA PRO A 323 18.30 13.61 5.90
C PRO A 323 18.75 12.21 5.45
N ALA A 324 19.93 11.75 5.86
CA ALA A 324 20.37 10.39 5.60
C ALA A 324 19.48 9.34 6.29
N LEU A 325 19.09 9.52 7.55
CA LEU A 325 18.16 8.63 8.26
C LEU A 325 16.77 8.58 7.60
N VAL A 326 16.25 9.72 7.15
CA VAL A 326 14.97 9.80 6.43
C VAL A 326 15.05 9.08 5.09
N ALA A 327 16.16 9.23 4.37
CA ALA A 327 16.39 8.49 3.15
C ALA A 327 16.47 6.97 3.38
N ILE A 328 17.23 6.54 4.40
CA ILE A 328 17.33 5.12 4.79
C ILE A 328 15.95 4.58 5.19
N SER A 329 15.13 5.38 5.88
CA SER A 329 13.75 5.05 6.19
C SER A 329 12.91 4.82 4.92
N ALA A 330 13.01 5.71 3.93
CA ALA A 330 12.34 5.52 2.66
C ALA A 330 12.81 4.25 1.92
N VAL A 331 14.11 3.90 1.96
CA VAL A 331 14.63 2.61 1.44
C VAL A 331 14.01 1.41 2.18
N GLY A 332 13.86 1.47 3.51
CA GLY A 332 13.18 0.40 4.25
C GLY A 332 11.73 0.20 3.81
N HIS A 333 11.05 1.27 3.38
CA HIS A 333 9.71 1.14 2.80
C HIS A 333 9.78 0.42 1.44
N LEU A 334 10.77 0.75 0.60
CA LEU A 334 10.98 0.06 -0.69
C LEU A 334 11.23 -1.45 -0.50
N LEU A 335 11.93 -1.86 0.56
CA LEU A 335 12.12 -3.27 0.89
C LEU A 335 10.80 -3.95 1.27
N GLY A 336 9.99 -3.36 2.17
CA GLY A 336 8.66 -3.90 2.53
C GLY A 336 7.69 -3.97 1.34
N ILE A 337 7.71 -2.91 0.53
CA ILE A 337 7.47 -2.84 -0.91
C ILE A 337 7.65 -4.15 -1.70
N ALA A 338 8.92 -4.33 -2.09
CA ALA A 338 9.45 -5.40 -2.91
C ALA A 338 9.24 -6.78 -2.27
N TYR A 339 9.10 -6.88 -0.96
CA TYR A 339 8.67 -8.12 -0.34
C TYR A 339 7.22 -8.42 -0.71
N THR A 340 6.27 -7.53 -0.42
CA THR A 340 4.84 -7.89 -0.40
C THR A 340 4.12 -7.89 -1.74
N VAL A 341 4.27 -6.86 -2.57
CA VAL A 341 3.52 -6.74 -3.84
C VAL A 341 3.79 -7.91 -4.79
N PRO A 342 5.04 -8.38 -4.97
CA PRO A 342 5.31 -9.56 -5.79
C PRO A 342 4.66 -10.85 -5.29
N ARG A 343 4.46 -11.04 -3.98
CA ARG A 343 3.69 -12.19 -3.46
C ARG A 343 2.21 -12.07 -3.80
N VAL A 344 1.64 -10.86 -3.77
CA VAL A 344 0.26 -10.65 -4.23
C VAL A 344 0.13 -10.96 -5.71
N LEU A 345 1.08 -10.51 -6.54
CA LEU A 345 1.13 -10.87 -7.96
C LEU A 345 1.28 -12.37 -8.19
N GLN A 346 2.04 -13.07 -7.34
CA GLN A 346 2.11 -14.54 -7.35
C GLN A 346 0.75 -15.17 -7.00
N GLU A 347 0.03 -14.67 -5.99
CA GLU A 347 -1.32 -15.15 -5.65
C GLU A 347 -2.35 -14.86 -6.76
N LEU A 348 -2.18 -13.78 -7.51
CA LEU A 348 -2.97 -13.51 -8.72
C LEU A 348 -2.58 -14.46 -9.85
N ALA A 349 -1.30 -14.74 -10.02
CA ALA A 349 -0.82 -15.71 -11.00
C ALA A 349 -1.31 -17.13 -10.70
N LYS A 350 -1.41 -17.52 -9.42
CA LYS A 350 -1.98 -18.80 -8.99
C LYS A 350 -3.40 -19.00 -9.52
N ASP A 351 -4.20 -17.93 -9.60
CA ASP A 351 -5.55 -17.98 -10.17
C ASP A 351 -5.59 -18.02 -11.72
N GLY A 352 -4.42 -18.01 -12.38
CA GLY A 352 -4.30 -18.05 -13.84
C GLY A 352 -4.72 -16.74 -14.52
N ILE A 353 -4.84 -15.64 -13.77
CA ILE A 353 -5.33 -14.36 -14.29
C ILE A 353 -4.24 -13.44 -14.83
N THR A 354 -2.97 -13.60 -14.42
CA THR A 354 -1.87 -12.79 -14.93
C THR A 354 -1.45 -13.25 -16.33
N PRO A 355 -0.82 -12.36 -17.14
CA PRO A 355 -0.05 -12.80 -18.30
C PRO A 355 1.08 -13.74 -17.84
N PHE A 356 1.28 -14.84 -18.57
CA PHE A 356 2.32 -15.84 -18.28
C PHE A 356 2.31 -16.33 -16.81
N PRO A 357 1.19 -16.90 -16.33
CA PRO A 357 1.00 -17.21 -14.91
C PRO A 357 2.07 -18.15 -14.35
N ASN A 358 2.52 -19.12 -15.15
CA ASN A 358 3.59 -20.04 -14.76
C ASN A 358 4.91 -19.31 -14.44
N LEU A 359 5.28 -18.29 -15.22
CA LEU A 359 6.48 -17.51 -14.98
C LEU A 359 6.31 -16.60 -13.74
N MET A 360 5.15 -15.95 -13.63
CA MET A 360 4.87 -15.00 -12.53
C MET A 360 4.80 -15.65 -11.15
N MET A 361 4.41 -16.93 -11.07
CA MET A 361 4.29 -17.63 -9.79
C MET A 361 5.54 -18.40 -9.36
N GLN A 362 6.54 -18.55 -10.21
CA GLN A 362 7.72 -19.36 -9.89
C GLN A 362 8.63 -18.67 -8.88
N ASN A 363 9.04 -19.42 -7.85
CA ASN A 363 10.01 -19.00 -6.85
C ASN A 363 11.47 -19.34 -7.23
N ARG A 364 11.76 -19.88 -8.42
CA ARG A 364 13.13 -20.28 -8.79
C ARG A 364 13.97 -19.11 -9.34
N PRO A 365 15.30 -19.16 -9.19
CA PRO A 365 16.07 -20.14 -8.40
C PRO A 365 16.17 -19.79 -6.91
N PHE A 366 15.91 -18.54 -6.51
CA PHE A 366 16.27 -18.02 -5.17
C PHE A 366 15.14 -18.05 -4.11
N LYS A 367 14.11 -18.88 -4.30
CA LYS A 367 12.90 -18.96 -3.45
C LYS A 367 12.10 -17.64 -3.37
N THR A 368 11.94 -16.94 -4.49
CA THR A 368 11.26 -15.64 -4.57
C THR A 368 10.67 -15.42 -5.98
N PRO A 369 9.55 -14.72 -6.15
CA PRO A 369 8.92 -14.53 -7.46
C PRO A 369 9.63 -13.44 -8.29
N ILE A 370 10.71 -13.82 -8.96
CA ILE A 370 11.60 -12.87 -9.68
C ILE A 370 10.86 -12.13 -10.80
N ALA A 371 10.00 -12.82 -11.56
CA ALA A 371 9.24 -12.18 -12.64
C ALA A 371 8.28 -11.10 -12.11
N ALA A 372 7.59 -11.39 -10.99
CA ALA A 372 6.72 -10.41 -10.35
C ALA A 372 7.50 -9.22 -9.76
N LEU A 373 8.68 -9.48 -9.18
CA LEU A 373 9.63 -8.45 -8.73
C LEU A 373 10.08 -7.54 -9.89
N ALA A 374 10.38 -8.12 -11.06
CA ALA A 374 10.79 -7.37 -12.24
C ALA A 374 9.66 -6.49 -12.79
N VAL A 375 8.42 -7.00 -12.84
CA VAL A 375 7.25 -6.19 -13.20
C VAL A 375 7.07 -5.01 -12.23
N HIS A 376 7.15 -5.28 -10.92
CA HIS A 376 7.04 -4.24 -9.89
C HIS A 376 8.10 -3.14 -10.07
N LEU A 377 9.35 -3.53 -10.34
CA LEU A 377 10.43 -2.58 -10.61
C LEU A 377 10.17 -1.79 -11.89
N GLY A 378 9.78 -2.45 -12.99
CA GLY A 378 9.52 -1.81 -14.27
C GLY A 378 8.42 -0.75 -14.18
N VAL A 379 7.31 -1.07 -13.51
CA VAL A 379 6.23 -0.10 -13.29
C VAL A 379 6.68 1.02 -12.33
N THR A 380 7.45 0.70 -11.29
CA THR A 380 8.01 1.74 -10.40
C THR A 380 8.91 2.72 -11.16
N VAL A 381 9.78 2.23 -12.04
CA VAL A 381 10.64 3.07 -12.90
C VAL A 381 9.81 3.91 -13.85
N LEU A 382 8.76 3.35 -14.46
CA LEU A 382 7.81 4.10 -15.29
C LEU A 382 7.22 5.28 -14.52
N PHE A 383 6.77 5.07 -13.28
CA PHE A 383 6.19 6.14 -12.46
C PHE A 383 7.20 7.15 -11.92
N ILE A 384 8.49 6.80 -11.85
CA ILE A 384 9.56 7.77 -11.55
C ILE A 384 9.84 8.68 -12.77
N CYS A 385 9.74 8.12 -13.98
CA CYS A 385 10.14 8.81 -15.22
C CYS A 385 9.00 9.55 -15.93
N ALA A 386 7.76 9.04 -15.85
CA ALA A 386 6.63 9.55 -16.64
C ALA A 386 6.09 10.92 -16.17
N PRO A 387 5.90 11.19 -14.86
CA PRO A 387 5.38 12.48 -14.42
C PRO A 387 6.39 13.63 -14.63
N PRO A 388 5.92 14.86 -14.93
CA PRO A 388 6.77 16.04 -14.97
C PRO A 388 7.55 16.27 -13.66
N ALA A 389 8.77 16.78 -13.77
CA ALA A 389 9.59 17.10 -12.60
C ALA A 389 8.90 18.20 -11.75
N GLY A 390 8.85 18.00 -10.42
CA GLY A 390 8.16 18.90 -9.48
C GLY A 390 6.93 18.26 -8.86
N ASP A 391 5.82 18.22 -9.60
CA ASP A 391 4.52 17.71 -9.11
C ASP A 391 4.45 16.18 -8.99
N ALA A 392 5.48 15.47 -9.47
CA ALA A 392 5.54 14.02 -9.49
C ALA A 392 5.18 13.38 -8.14
N PHE A 393 5.73 13.90 -7.03
CA PHE A 393 5.48 13.32 -5.71
C PHE A 393 4.01 13.41 -5.30
N ASN A 394 3.42 14.61 -5.26
CA ASN A 394 2.03 14.82 -4.85
C ASN A 394 1.04 14.09 -5.78
N PHE A 395 1.33 14.08 -7.09
CA PHE A 395 0.54 13.33 -8.06
C PHE A 395 0.58 11.82 -7.81
N ILE A 396 1.77 11.25 -7.58
CA ILE A 396 1.94 9.81 -7.29
C ILE A 396 1.25 9.46 -5.97
N VAL A 397 1.40 10.29 -4.93
CA VAL A 397 0.73 10.10 -3.63
C VAL A 397 -0.79 10.05 -3.79
N SER A 398 -1.37 10.98 -4.54
CA SER A 398 -2.80 11.00 -4.82
C SER A 398 -3.24 9.77 -5.62
N LEU A 399 -2.43 9.37 -6.62
CA LEU A 399 -2.69 8.24 -7.51
C LEU A 399 -2.56 6.89 -6.80
N SER A 400 -1.77 6.75 -5.73
CA SER A 400 -1.74 5.56 -4.89
C SER A 400 -2.84 5.56 -3.82
N SER A 401 -3.15 6.71 -3.24
CA SER A 401 -4.04 6.80 -2.08
C SER A 401 -5.50 6.58 -2.44
N TYR A 402 -5.97 7.25 -3.49
CA TYR A 402 -7.38 7.18 -3.93
C TYR A 402 -7.87 5.75 -4.26
N PRO A 403 -7.18 4.96 -5.12
CA PRO A 403 -7.63 3.59 -5.42
C PRO A 403 -7.56 2.67 -4.19
N THR A 404 -6.60 2.90 -3.29
CA THR A 404 -6.51 2.17 -2.02
C THR A 404 -7.75 2.43 -1.17
N THR A 405 -8.13 3.71 -0.99
CA THR A 405 -9.37 4.11 -0.31
C THR A 405 -10.60 3.47 -0.96
N PHE A 406 -10.69 3.47 -2.29
CA PHE A 406 -11.80 2.85 -3.02
C PHE A 406 -11.93 1.35 -2.71
N LEU A 407 -10.83 0.59 -2.80
CA LEU A 407 -10.84 -0.84 -2.51
C LEU A 407 -11.14 -1.13 -1.04
N LEU A 408 -10.58 -0.36 -0.11
CA LEU A 408 -10.84 -0.52 1.32
C LEU A 408 -12.29 -0.15 1.70
N THR A 409 -12.91 0.79 0.98
CA THR A 409 -14.35 1.07 1.07
C THR A 409 -15.14 -0.16 0.66
N ALA A 410 -14.82 -0.75 -0.49
CA ALA A 410 -15.46 -1.97 -0.97
C ALA A 410 -15.30 -3.13 0.02
N ILE A 411 -14.12 -3.32 0.60
CA ILE A 411 -13.87 -4.31 1.66
C ILE A 411 -14.78 -4.07 2.87
N THR A 412 -14.90 -2.83 3.31
CA THR A 412 -15.72 -2.48 4.49
C THR A 412 -17.21 -2.72 4.20
N VAL A 413 -17.71 -2.32 3.03
CA VAL A 413 -19.07 -2.65 2.57
C VAL A 413 -19.27 -4.16 2.47
N GLY A 414 -18.25 -4.88 1.99
CA GLY A 414 -18.21 -6.34 1.94
C GLY A 414 -18.38 -6.99 3.32
N LEU A 415 -17.69 -6.46 4.34
CA LEU A 415 -17.82 -6.93 5.71
C LEU A 415 -19.23 -6.72 6.26
N VAL A 416 -19.80 -5.53 6.04
CA VAL A 416 -21.18 -5.20 6.43
C VAL A 416 -22.14 -6.20 5.78
N LYS A 417 -22.00 -6.44 4.47
CA LYS A 417 -22.82 -7.40 3.72
C LYS A 417 -22.69 -8.82 4.27
N ILE A 418 -21.47 -9.27 4.59
CA ILE A 418 -21.23 -10.61 5.14
C ILE A 418 -21.91 -10.76 6.50
N ARG A 419 -21.78 -9.77 7.39
CA ARG A 419 -22.38 -9.80 8.74
C ARG A 419 -23.90 -9.74 8.73
N LEU A 420 -24.49 -9.02 7.78
CA LEU A 420 -25.95 -8.91 7.64
C LEU A 420 -26.56 -10.10 6.87
N SER A 421 -25.73 -10.94 6.23
CA SER A 421 -26.21 -12.11 5.49
C SER A 421 -26.72 -13.18 6.44
N LYS A 422 -27.95 -13.67 6.20
CA LYS A 422 -28.56 -14.77 6.96
C LYS A 422 -28.01 -16.16 6.61
N HIS A 423 -27.20 -16.28 5.55
CA HIS A 423 -26.86 -17.56 4.91
C HIS A 423 -25.38 -17.96 5.01
N GLY A 424 -24.64 -17.49 6.02
CA GLY A 424 -23.26 -17.94 6.19
C GLY A 424 -22.73 -17.81 7.61
N ASP A 425 -22.09 -18.89 8.07
CA ASP A 425 -21.30 -18.91 9.31
C ASP A 425 -20.01 -18.10 9.11
N TRP A 426 -20.12 -16.77 9.16
CA TRP A 426 -18.95 -15.90 9.26
C TRP A 426 -18.34 -16.05 10.65
N THR A 427 -17.15 -16.65 10.71
CA THR A 427 -16.41 -16.80 11.95
C THR A 427 -15.07 -16.10 11.82
N SER A 428 -14.71 -15.34 12.85
CA SER A 428 -13.43 -14.64 12.93
C SER A 428 -12.92 -14.67 14.36
N ALA A 429 -11.60 -14.65 14.54
CA ALA A 429 -11.00 -14.62 15.88
C ALA A 429 -11.09 -13.23 16.52
N PHE A 430 -11.44 -12.22 15.74
CA PHE A 430 -11.70 -10.85 16.16
C PHE A 430 -12.88 -10.29 15.37
N SER A 431 -13.77 -9.58 16.05
CA SER A 431 -14.96 -8.95 15.46
C SER A 431 -14.86 -7.45 15.68
N ALA A 432 -14.67 -6.68 14.60
CA ALA A 432 -14.63 -5.22 14.67
C ALA A 432 -15.98 -4.67 15.17
N PRO A 433 -16.00 -3.76 16.16
CA PRO A 433 -17.25 -3.16 16.62
C PRO A 433 -17.97 -2.40 15.50
N TRP A 434 -19.30 -2.37 15.52
CA TRP A 434 -20.08 -1.65 14.49
C TRP A 434 -19.75 -0.16 14.41
N VAL A 435 -19.43 0.48 15.54
CA VAL A 435 -19.00 1.89 15.59
C VAL A 435 -17.70 2.10 14.82
N VAL A 436 -16.74 1.17 14.94
CA VAL A 436 -15.46 1.18 14.19
C VAL A 436 -15.71 1.05 12.70
N ILE A 437 -16.58 0.12 12.30
CA ILE A 437 -16.96 -0.10 10.89
C ILE A 437 -17.65 1.16 10.33
N ALA A 438 -18.61 1.73 11.06
CA ALA A 438 -19.35 2.91 10.64
C ALA A 438 -18.45 4.14 10.50
N PHE A 439 -17.58 4.39 11.49
CA PHE A 439 -16.63 5.50 11.47
C PHE A 439 -15.65 5.37 10.30
N TYR A 440 -15.07 4.19 10.10
CA TYR A 440 -14.16 3.93 8.99
C TYR A 440 -14.85 4.09 7.64
N LEU A 441 -16.07 3.57 7.49
CA LEU A 441 -16.84 3.67 6.25
C LEU A 441 -17.20 5.14 5.94
N ALA A 442 -17.63 5.91 6.94
CA ALA A 442 -17.93 7.33 6.79
C ALA A 442 -16.68 8.13 6.36
N GLY A 443 -15.54 7.89 7.01
CA GLY A 443 -14.27 8.50 6.62
C GLY A 443 -13.85 8.16 5.19
N ASN A 444 -13.97 6.90 4.78
CA ASN A 444 -13.68 6.51 3.41
C ASN A 444 -14.62 7.14 2.38
N ILE A 445 -15.92 7.20 2.64
CA ILE A 445 -16.90 7.85 1.75
C ILE A 445 -16.57 9.34 1.58
N PHE A 446 -16.25 10.03 2.69
CA PHE A 446 -15.81 11.42 2.66
C PHE A 446 -14.59 11.59 1.73
N LEU A 447 -13.58 10.74 1.86
CA LEU A 447 -12.35 10.81 1.06
C LEU A 447 -12.53 10.44 -0.41
N LEU A 448 -13.57 9.67 -0.76
CA LEU A 448 -13.91 9.40 -2.16
C LEU A 448 -14.62 10.58 -2.81
N ILE A 449 -15.36 11.38 -2.05
CA ILE A 449 -16.13 12.52 -2.57
C ILE A 449 -15.25 13.77 -2.68
N MET A 450 -14.46 14.08 -1.65
CA MET A 450 -13.75 15.37 -1.55
C MET A 450 -12.81 15.69 -2.72
N PRO A 451 -12.06 14.74 -3.31
CA PRO A 451 -11.21 15.02 -4.47
C PRO A 451 -11.96 15.50 -5.74
N PHE A 452 -13.28 15.36 -5.79
CA PHE A 452 -14.11 15.88 -6.89
C PHE A 452 -14.75 17.24 -6.58
N VAL A 453 -14.66 17.71 -5.33
CA VAL A 453 -15.10 19.04 -4.94
C VAL A 453 -14.12 20.07 -5.50
N PRO A 454 -14.56 21.12 -6.22
CA PRO A 454 -13.63 22.08 -6.80
C PRO A 454 -12.81 22.85 -5.73
N PRO A 455 -11.48 22.99 -5.90
CA PRO A 455 -10.65 23.83 -5.05
C PRO A 455 -10.98 25.32 -5.21
N PRO A 456 -10.60 26.16 -4.23
CA PRO A 456 -10.57 27.61 -4.41
C PRO A 456 -9.80 27.97 -5.69
N ASN A 457 -10.37 28.84 -6.54
CA ASN A 457 -9.76 29.28 -7.80
C ASN A 457 -9.50 28.16 -8.84
N ARG A 458 -10.10 26.97 -8.68
CA ARG A 458 -9.92 25.78 -9.56
C ARG A 458 -8.47 25.31 -9.73
N LYS A 459 -7.56 25.74 -8.86
CA LYS A 459 -6.17 25.27 -8.82
C LYS A 459 -6.00 24.36 -7.59
N GLY A 460 -5.66 23.10 -7.84
CA GLY A 460 -5.41 22.12 -6.78
C GLY A 460 -4.01 22.28 -6.17
N SER A 461 -3.56 21.25 -5.45
CA SER A 461 -2.22 21.17 -4.85
C SER A 461 -1.08 20.93 -5.85
N THR A 462 -1.40 20.80 -7.14
CA THR A 462 -0.45 20.58 -8.24
C THR A 462 -0.82 21.48 -9.43
N SER A 463 0.07 21.62 -10.40
CA SER A 463 -0.25 22.26 -11.69
C SER A 463 -1.27 21.48 -12.53
N LEU A 464 -1.54 20.22 -12.14
CA LEU A 464 -2.48 19.34 -12.82
C LEU A 464 -3.93 19.59 -12.35
N PRO A 465 -4.93 19.24 -13.18
CA PRO A 465 -6.32 19.30 -12.77
C PRO A 465 -6.57 18.48 -11.49
N TYR A 466 -7.27 19.08 -10.52
CA TYR A 466 -7.49 18.48 -9.20
C TYR A 466 -8.18 17.10 -9.23
N TRP A 467 -9.00 16.84 -10.24
CA TRP A 467 -9.72 15.57 -10.44
C TRP A 467 -8.90 14.53 -11.21
N LEU A 468 -7.71 14.87 -11.73
CA LEU A 468 -6.96 14.01 -12.64
C LEU A 468 -6.52 12.70 -11.96
N SER A 469 -5.90 12.75 -10.78
CA SER A 469 -5.41 11.55 -10.10
C SER A 469 -6.53 10.55 -9.77
N PRO A 470 -7.68 10.96 -9.17
CA PRO A 470 -8.82 10.07 -8.98
C PRO A 470 -9.35 9.45 -10.29
N VAL A 471 -9.47 10.24 -11.36
CA VAL A 471 -9.97 9.76 -12.65
C VAL A 471 -9.01 8.75 -13.28
N VAL A 472 -7.71 9.03 -13.27
CA VAL A 472 -6.69 8.09 -13.77
C VAL A 472 -6.68 6.79 -12.95
N ALA A 473 -6.81 6.88 -11.62
CA ALA A 473 -6.92 5.70 -10.76
C ALA A 473 -8.13 4.83 -11.13
N LEU A 474 -9.31 5.44 -11.27
CA LEU A 474 -10.53 4.74 -11.67
C LEU A 474 -10.45 4.16 -13.08
N ALA A 475 -9.82 4.88 -14.02
CA ALA A 475 -9.58 4.38 -15.37
C ALA A 475 -8.71 3.12 -15.34
N ILE A 476 -7.62 3.11 -14.56
CA ILE A 476 -6.75 1.94 -14.40
C ILE A 476 -7.49 0.77 -13.76
N LEU A 477 -8.31 1.00 -12.73
CA LEU A 477 -9.16 -0.05 -12.15
C LEU A 477 -10.17 -0.60 -13.17
N SER A 478 -10.73 0.27 -14.02
CA SER A 478 -11.68 -0.10 -15.08
C SER A 478 -11.04 -0.97 -16.16
N LEU A 479 -9.72 -0.87 -16.39
CA LEU A 479 -9.02 -1.79 -17.27
C LEU A 479 -9.13 -3.25 -16.79
N GLY A 480 -9.26 -3.49 -15.48
CA GLY A 480 -9.52 -4.83 -14.95
C GLY A 480 -10.91 -5.36 -15.33
N ILE A 481 -11.92 -4.48 -15.41
CA ILE A 481 -13.26 -4.82 -15.92
C ILE A 481 -13.17 -5.16 -17.40
N ILE A 482 -12.51 -4.31 -18.18
CA ILE A 482 -12.31 -4.52 -19.62
C ILE A 482 -11.57 -5.84 -19.86
N TYR A 483 -10.50 -6.09 -19.12
CA TYR A 483 -9.74 -7.34 -19.19
C TYR A 483 -10.61 -8.56 -18.90
N HIS A 484 -11.46 -8.50 -17.87
CA HIS A 484 -12.39 -9.58 -17.54
C HIS A 484 -13.39 -9.83 -18.68
N LEU A 485 -14.02 -8.76 -19.18
CA LEU A 485 -14.99 -8.84 -20.27
C LEU A 485 -14.35 -9.38 -21.55
N LEU A 486 -13.17 -8.89 -21.93
CA LEU A 486 -12.47 -9.38 -23.12
C LEU A 486 -12.11 -10.87 -22.99
N ARG A 487 -11.46 -11.25 -21.89
CA ARG A 487 -10.88 -12.59 -21.74
C ARG A 487 -11.91 -13.67 -21.41
N PHE A 488 -12.88 -13.38 -20.55
CA PHE A 488 -13.80 -14.39 -20.02
C PHE A 488 -15.20 -14.34 -20.62
N VAL A 489 -15.53 -13.29 -21.39
CA VAL A 489 -16.86 -13.14 -22.01
C VAL A 489 -16.76 -13.00 -23.53
N LEU A 490 -16.07 -11.96 -24.02
CA LEU A 490 -16.04 -11.63 -25.45
C LEU A 490 -15.27 -12.67 -26.28
N PHE A 491 -14.00 -12.97 -25.94
CA PHE A 491 -13.23 -13.94 -26.71
C PHE A 491 -13.84 -15.34 -26.71
N PRO A 492 -14.27 -15.91 -25.57
CA PRO A 492 -14.98 -17.20 -25.56
C PRO A 492 -16.23 -17.19 -26.45
N CYS A 493 -16.99 -16.07 -26.46
CA CYS A 493 -18.17 -15.92 -27.28
C CYS A 493 -17.84 -15.82 -28.79
N VAL A 494 -16.90 -14.95 -29.16
CA VAL A 494 -16.50 -14.69 -30.56
C VAL A 494 -15.86 -15.93 -31.19
N PHE A 495 -14.98 -16.61 -30.45
CA PHE A 495 -14.24 -17.78 -30.94
C PHE A 495 -14.89 -19.12 -30.55
N ARG A 496 -16.12 -19.08 -30.02
CA ARG A 496 -16.94 -20.26 -29.68
C ARG A 496 -16.22 -21.32 -28.83
N TYR A 497 -15.57 -20.90 -27.75
CA TYR A 497 -15.00 -21.79 -26.75
C TYR A 497 -15.49 -21.46 -25.33
N ARG A 498 -15.23 -22.35 -24.38
CA ARG A 498 -15.44 -22.14 -22.94
C ARG A 498 -14.12 -22.27 -22.20
N LEU A 499 -13.93 -21.41 -21.21
CA LEU A 499 -12.82 -21.50 -20.26
C LEU A 499 -13.29 -22.30 -19.05
N GLN A 500 -12.87 -23.56 -18.95
CA GLN A 500 -13.16 -24.40 -17.81
C GLN A 500 -12.03 -24.24 -16.77
N PRO A 501 -12.34 -23.74 -15.55
CA PRO A 501 -11.34 -23.68 -14.49
C PRO A 501 -10.99 -25.10 -14.04
N VAL A 502 -9.70 -25.40 -14.04
CA VAL A 502 -9.10 -26.61 -13.47
C VAL A 502 -8.23 -26.17 -12.31
N ALA A 503 -8.61 -26.56 -11.09
CA ALA A 503 -7.89 -26.21 -9.87
C ALA A 503 -7.08 -27.40 -9.37
N VAL A 504 -5.83 -27.15 -8.97
CA VAL A 504 -4.95 -28.08 -8.27
C VAL A 504 -4.77 -27.55 -6.86
N GLU A 505 -5.11 -28.36 -5.87
CA GLU A 505 -4.87 -28.05 -4.46
C GLU A 505 -3.43 -28.40 -4.10
N LEU A 506 -2.74 -27.48 -3.43
CA LEU A 506 -1.37 -27.66 -2.96
C LEU A 506 -1.37 -28.18 -1.52
N SER A 507 -0.25 -28.77 -1.09
CA SER A 507 -0.08 -29.30 0.27
C SER A 507 -0.26 -28.28 1.41
N ASP A 508 -0.17 -26.96 1.15
CA ASP A 508 -0.43 -25.91 2.14
C ASP A 508 -1.90 -25.45 2.22
N GLY A 509 -2.78 -26.09 1.44
CA GLY A 509 -4.20 -25.74 1.31
C GLY A 509 -4.49 -24.56 0.40
N SER A 510 -3.47 -23.97 -0.25
CA SER A 510 -3.68 -23.01 -1.34
C SER A 510 -3.99 -23.73 -2.66
N GLN A 511 -4.50 -23.00 -3.64
CA GLN A 511 -4.93 -23.58 -4.91
C GLN A 511 -4.30 -22.86 -6.10
N VAL A 512 -3.99 -23.62 -7.15
CA VAL A 512 -3.56 -23.09 -8.44
C VAL A 512 -4.64 -23.40 -9.46
N THR A 513 -5.21 -22.36 -10.05
CA THR A 513 -6.25 -22.46 -11.08
C THR A 513 -5.65 -22.20 -12.45
N ARG A 514 -6.04 -23.04 -13.42
CA ARG A 514 -5.80 -22.85 -14.85
C ARG A 514 -7.11 -22.88 -15.61
N TYR A 515 -7.13 -22.29 -16.78
CA TYR A 515 -8.31 -22.31 -17.64
C TYR A 515 -8.02 -23.16 -18.86
N ARG A 516 -8.70 -24.31 -18.93
CA ARG A 516 -8.68 -25.17 -20.11
C ARG A 516 -9.67 -24.62 -21.13
N ILE A 517 -9.22 -24.42 -22.37
CA ILE A 517 -10.10 -24.06 -23.48
C ILE A 517 -10.81 -25.33 -23.95
N ARG A 518 -12.14 -25.32 -24.03
CA ARG A 518 -12.96 -26.35 -24.67
C ARG A 518 -13.80 -25.74 -25.77
N ASN A 519 -13.75 -26.27 -26.98
CA ASN A 519 -14.56 -25.76 -28.07
C ASN A 519 -16.04 -26.12 -27.85
N ILE A 520 -16.95 -25.21 -28.21
CA ILE A 520 -18.39 -25.47 -28.13
C ILE A 520 -18.74 -26.44 -29.27
N GLY A 521 -18.83 -27.74 -28.95
CA GLY A 521 -19.15 -28.81 -29.91
C GLY A 521 -18.40 -30.13 -29.69
N GLU A 522 -17.33 -30.14 -28.90
CA GLU A 522 -16.64 -31.38 -28.49
C GLU A 522 -17.47 -32.08 -27.40
N THR A 523 -18.07 -33.23 -27.73
CA THR A 523 -18.77 -34.09 -26.76
C THR A 523 -17.79 -34.80 -25.83
N SER A 524 -18.26 -35.01 -24.60
CA SER A 524 -17.56 -35.53 -23.41
C SER A 524 -16.66 -36.73 -23.62
#